data_AF-A0A6G5RKB8-F1
#
_entry.id   AF-A0A6G5RKB8-F1
#
_cell.length_a   1.000
_cell.length_b   1.000
_cell.length_c   1.000
_cell.angle_alpha   90.00
_cell.angle_beta   90.00
_cell.angle_gamma   90.00
#
_symmetry.space_group_name_H-M   'P 1'
#
loop_
_entity.id
_entity.type
_entity.pdbx_description
1 polymer ?
#
loop_
_entity_poly.entity_id
_entity_poly.type
_entity_poly.pdbx_seq_one_letter_code
_entity_poly.pdbx_strand_id
1 'polypeptide(L)' 'MHIEYDRENDTAYVSLVAHIADGAAVRQIPVDGVGADAEVFLDVDASGRLLGIEVIGAGGALPAEVLEQSSAG' A
#
# COMPACT_ATOMS: atom_id res chain seq x y z
N MET A 1 10.36 6.92 -0.91
CA MET A 1 9.28 6.08 -0.37
C MET A 1 8.48 6.88 0.62
N HIS A 2 7.16 6.74 0.59
CA HIS A 2 6.21 7.38 1.50
C HIS A 2 5.20 6.32 1.96
N ILE A 3 4.71 6.43 3.19
CA ILE A 3 3.73 5.50 3.75
C ILE A 3 2.58 6.34 4.27
N GLU A 4 1.38 6.01 3.84
CA GLU A 4 0.12 6.55 4.35
C GLU A 4 -0.59 5.42 5.07
N TYR A 5 -1.13 5.70 6.25
CA TYR A 5 -1.91 4.73 7.00
C TYR A 5 -3.18 5.40 7.53
N ASP A 6 -4.31 4.94 7.05
CA ASP A 6 -5.63 5.23 7.59
C ASP A 6 -5.95 4.21 8.68
N ARG A 7 -5.94 4.69 9.93
CA ARG A 7 -6.23 3.88 11.12
C ARG A 7 -7.72 3.57 11.27
N GLU A 8 -8.61 4.35 10.69
CA GLU A 8 -10.06 4.13 10.79
C GLU A 8 -10.48 2.94 9.95
N ASN A 9 -9.91 2.81 8.75
CA ASN A 9 -10.20 1.72 7.81
C ASN A 9 -9.19 0.57 7.85
N ASP A 10 -8.12 0.69 8.65
CA ASP A 10 -6.99 -0.25 8.70
C ASP A 10 -6.36 -0.51 7.32
N THR A 11 -6.17 0.58 6.56
CA THR A 11 -5.63 0.55 5.20
C THR A 11 -4.35 1.37 5.10
N ALA A 12 -3.30 0.78 4.52
CA ALA A 12 -2.04 1.46 4.29
C ALA A 12 -1.64 1.43 2.81
N TYR A 13 -0.97 2.50 2.38
CA TYR A 13 -0.35 2.58 1.08
C TYR A 13 1.15 2.86 1.21
N VAL A 14 1.98 2.02 0.60
CA VAL A 14 3.44 2.18 0.55
C VAL A 14 3.84 2.62 -0.86
N SER A 15 4.06 3.92 -1.04
CA SER A 15 4.51 4.51 -2.29
C SER A 15 6.03 4.37 -2.45
N LEU A 16 6.49 3.92 -3.62
CA LEU A 16 7.93 3.84 -3.92
C LEU A 16 8.55 5.24 -4.14
N VAL A 17 7.75 6.17 -4.66
CA VAL A 17 8.10 7.58 -4.89
C VAL A 17 7.32 8.50 -3.95
N ALA A 18 7.73 9.77 -3.84
CA ALA A 18 7.09 10.72 -2.93
C ALA A 18 5.68 11.15 -3.37
N HIS A 19 5.38 11.04 -4.67
CA HIS A 19 4.07 11.40 -5.21
C HIS A 19 3.74 10.48 -6.39
N ILE A 20 2.53 9.93 -6.36
CA ILE A 20 1.90 9.20 -7.46
C ILE A 20 0.73 10.07 -7.90
N ALA A 21 0.67 10.40 -9.19
CA ALA A 21 -0.43 11.22 -9.71
C ALA A 21 -1.74 10.42 -9.71
N ASP A 22 -2.86 11.11 -9.51
CA ASP A 22 -4.19 10.50 -9.56
C ASP A 22 -4.38 9.71 -10.86
N GLY A 23 -4.84 8.46 -10.72
CA GLY A 23 -5.05 7.55 -11.84
C GLY A 23 -3.77 6.98 -12.47
N ALA A 24 -2.59 7.20 -11.88
CA ALA A 24 -1.35 6.59 -12.37
C ALA A 24 -1.31 5.06 -12.15
N ALA A 25 -1.92 4.56 -11.06
CA ALA A 25 -2.15 3.14 -10.85
C ALA A 25 -3.31 2.67 -11.73
N VAL A 26 -3.00 2.01 -12.84
CA VAL A 26 -4.02 1.57 -13.82
C VAL A 26 -4.32 0.08 -13.74
N ARG A 27 -3.54 -0.66 -12.95
CA ARG A 27 -3.73 -2.08 -12.71
C ARG A 27 -3.21 -2.44 -11.31
N GLN A 28 -3.95 -3.32 -10.66
CA GLN A 28 -3.60 -3.89 -9.37
C GLN A 28 -3.33 -5.39 -9.54
N ILE A 29 -2.29 -5.88 -8.89
CA ILE A 29 -1.91 -7.30 -8.92
C ILE A 29 -2.03 -7.85 -7.50
N PRO A 30 -2.94 -8.80 -7.22
CA PRO A 30 -3.09 -9.36 -5.87
C PRO A 30 -1.85 -10.16 -5.47
N VAL A 31 -1.51 -10.11 -4.19
CA VAL A 31 -0.43 -10.88 -3.56
C VAL A 31 -1.02 -11.78 -2.49
N ASP A 32 -0.96 -13.08 -2.72
CA ASP A 32 -1.49 -14.07 -1.78
C ASP A 32 -0.51 -14.34 -0.62
N GLY A 33 -1.04 -14.68 0.56
CA GLY A 33 -0.27 -15.21 1.69
C GLY A 33 0.45 -14.18 2.56
N VAL A 34 0.04 -12.90 2.49
CA VAL A 34 0.58 -11.83 3.34
C VAL A 34 -0.45 -11.45 4.41
N GLY A 35 -0.05 -11.50 5.68
CA GLY A 35 -0.94 -11.20 6.81
C GLY A 35 -2.05 -12.23 7.01
N ALA A 36 -2.55 -12.38 8.24
CA ALA A 36 -3.81 -13.09 8.45
C ALA A 36 -4.95 -12.13 8.09
N ASP A 37 -5.79 -12.50 7.13
CA ASP A 37 -6.98 -11.75 6.69
C ASP A 37 -6.71 -10.38 6.05
N ALA A 38 -5.48 -10.15 5.56
CA ALA A 38 -5.15 -8.94 4.82
C ALA A 38 -5.29 -9.15 3.29
N GLU A 39 -5.68 -8.09 2.59
CA GLU A 39 -5.66 -8.05 1.13
C GLU A 39 -4.50 -7.13 0.69
N VAL A 40 -3.60 -7.66 -0.14
CA VAL A 40 -2.40 -6.93 -0.57
C VAL A 40 -2.36 -6.87 -2.09
N PHE A 41 -2.11 -5.66 -2.60
CA PHE A 41 -2.05 -5.40 -4.03
C PHE A 41 -0.77 -4.65 -4.40
N LEU A 42 -0.17 -5.03 -5.53
CA LEU A 42 0.86 -4.23 -6.19
C LEU A 42 0.19 -3.31 -7.22
N ASP A 43 0.40 -2.02 -7.07
CA ASP A 43 -0.09 -1.02 -8.00
C ASP A 43 0.93 -0.77 -9.10
N VAL A 44 0.50 -0.91 -10.36
CA VAL A 44 1.37 -0.71 -11.51
C VAL A 44 0.83 0.35 -12.47
N ASP A 45 1.76 1.09 -13.07
CA ASP A 45 1.45 2.09 -14.10
C ASP A 45 1.13 1.45 -15.46
N ALA A 46 0.73 2.30 -16.41
CA ALA A 46 0.40 1.87 -17.78
C ALA A 46 1.61 1.28 -18.55
N SER A 47 2.83 1.55 -18.09
CA SER A 47 4.06 0.97 -18.63
C SER A 47 4.47 -0.33 -17.91
N GLY A 48 3.70 -0.79 -16.93
CA GLY A 48 3.98 -1.97 -16.13
C GLY A 48 5.02 -1.76 -15.02
N ARG A 49 5.31 -0.52 -14.63
CA ARG A 49 6.23 -0.22 -13.53
C ARG A 49 5.48 -0.22 -12.21
N LEU A 50 6.12 -0.74 -11.16
CA LEU A 50 5.58 -0.73 -9.80
C LEU A 50 5.57 0.70 -9.24
N LEU A 51 4.43 1.12 -8.70
CA LEU A 51 4.23 2.42 -8.07
C LEU A 51 4.21 2.31 -6.54
N GLY A 52 3.53 1.29 -6.02
CA GLY A 52 3.34 1.10 -4.60
C GLY A 52 2.67 -0.21 -4.24
N ILE A 53 2.36 -0.35 -2.96
CA ILE A 53 1.70 -1.50 -2.37
C ILE A 53 0.49 -0.98 -1.59
N GLU A 54 -0.70 -1.45 -1.94
CA GLU A 54 -1.93 -1.24 -1.16
C GLU A 54 -2.14 -2.42 -0.22
N VAL A 55 -2.48 -2.13 1.03
CA VAL A 55 -2.67 -3.13 2.09
C VAL A 55 -3.97 -2.81 2.85
N ILE A 56 -4.93 -3.71 2.77
CA ILE A 56 -6.14 -3.71 3.61
C ILE A 56 -5.91 -4.71 4.75
N GLY A 57 -6.21 -4.32 6.00
CA GLY A 57 -5.78 -5.09 7.19
C GLY A 57 -4.33 -4.80 7.56
N ALA A 58 -3.89 -3.55 7.38
CA ALA A 58 -2.48 -3.16 7.46
C ALA A 58 -1.83 -3.45 8.82
N GLY A 59 -2.56 -3.31 9.93
CA GLY A 59 -2.10 -3.64 11.27
C GLY A 59 -1.70 -5.11 11.46
N GLY A 60 -2.30 -6.02 10.68
CA GLY A 60 -2.00 -7.45 10.70
C GLY A 60 -0.96 -7.89 9.66
N ALA A 61 -0.73 -7.08 8.63
CA ALA A 61 0.16 -7.40 7.52
C ALA A 61 1.52 -6.70 7.56
N LEU A 62 1.58 -5.48 8.09
CA LEU A 62 2.80 -4.68 8.15
C LEU A 62 3.41 -4.68 9.56
N PRO A 63 4.75 -4.70 9.69
CA PRO A 63 5.40 -4.47 10.97
C PRO A 63 5.00 -3.12 11.58
N ALA A 64 4.88 -3.07 12.90
CA ALA A 64 4.47 -1.85 13.60
C ALA A 64 5.41 -0.67 13.30
N GLU A 65 6.70 -0.92 13.12
CA GLU A 65 7.72 0.09 12.81
C GLU A 65 7.48 0.76 11.44
N VAL A 66 6.79 0.09 10.52
CA VAL A 66 6.39 0.65 9.23
C VAL A 66 5.21 1.60 9.42
N LEU A 67 4.22 1.19 10.21
CA LEU A 67 3.03 2.01 10.50
C LEU A 67 3.35 3.22 11.39
N GLU A 68 4.38 3.14 12.23
CA GLU A 68 4.87 4.27 13.02
C GLU A 68 5.55 5.35 12.18
N GLN A 69 6.10 4.99 11.02
CA GLN A 69 6.73 5.91 10.08
C GLN A 69 5.73 6.55 9.10
N SER A 70 4.47 6.12 9.14
CA SER A 70 3.45 6.62 8.22
C SER A 70 3.03 8.05 8.54
N SER A 71 2.58 8.75 7.51
CA SER A 71 1.69 9.89 7.69
C SER A 71 0.24 9.38 7.85
N ALA A 72 -0.67 10.29 8.24
CA ALA A 72 -2.09 10.00 8.18
C ALA A 72 -2.52 9.97 6.70
N GLY A 73 -3.17 8.88 6.29
CA GLY A 73 -3.85 8.77 4.99
C GLY A 73 -5.15 9.55 4.95
#